data_AF-A0A562BS07-F1
#
_entry.id   AF-A0A562BS07-F1
#
_cell.length_a   1.000
_cell.length_b   1.000
_cell.length_c   1.000
_cell.angle_alpha   90.00
_cell.angle_beta   90.00
_cell.angle_gamma   90.00
#
_symmetry.space_group_name_H-M   'P 1'
#
loop_
_entity.id
_entity.type
_entity.pdbx_description
1 polymer ?
#
loop_
_entity_poly.entity_id
_entity_poly.type
_entity_poly.pdbx_seq_one_letter_code
_entity_poly.pdbx_strand_id
1 'polypeptide(L)' 'MIRDQGLSVAEVCHSMAIGETAVRRWLAQYDAELKGEKGIGRPLTPEQQRIRQLEEENRRLKEDNLILKKASAFFARELK' A
#
# COMPACT_ATOMS: atom_id res chain seq x y z
N MET A 1 -17.95 -10.66 5.32
CA MET A 1 -18.56 -11.99 5.06
C MET A 1 -17.86 -13.11 5.85
N ILE A 2 -16.60 -13.47 5.56
CA ILE A 2 -15.86 -14.47 6.38
C ILE A 2 -15.58 -13.93 7.79
N ARG A 3 -15.02 -12.70 7.88
CA ARG A 3 -14.72 -12.05 9.16
C ARG A 3 -16.00 -11.55 9.86
N ASP A 4 -16.89 -10.89 9.11
CA ASP A 4 -18.07 -10.23 9.70
C ASP A 4 -19.27 -11.15 9.94
N GLN A 5 -19.41 -12.25 9.18
CA GLN A 5 -20.54 -13.19 9.30
C GLN A 5 -20.10 -14.58 9.80
N GLY A 6 -18.82 -14.76 10.16
CA GLY A 6 -18.29 -15.99 10.76
C GLY A 6 -18.24 -17.21 9.84
N LEU A 7 -18.46 -17.05 8.54
CA LEU A 7 -18.40 -18.15 7.57
C LEU A 7 -16.97 -18.69 7.44
N SER A 8 -16.83 -20.00 7.24
CA SER A 8 -15.53 -20.61 6.98
C SER A 8 -15.04 -20.32 5.56
N VAL A 9 -13.71 -20.33 5.38
CA VAL A 9 -13.10 -20.18 4.04
C VAL A 9 -13.59 -21.27 3.10
N ALA A 10 -13.78 -22.51 3.59
CA ALA A 10 -14.24 -23.64 2.79
C ALA A 10 -15.67 -23.44 2.26
N GLU A 11 -16.60 -22.98 3.11
CA GLU A 11 -17.99 -22.71 2.71
C GLU A 11 -18.06 -21.61 1.63
N VAL A 12 -17.23 -20.58 1.75
CA VAL A 12 -17.18 -19.48 0.77
C VAL A 12 -16.56 -19.94 -0.54
N CYS A 13 -15.49 -20.74 -0.49
CA CYS A 13 -14.87 -21.28 -1.70
C CYS A 13 -15.83 -22.21 -2.44
N HIS A 14 -16.60 -23.03 -1.71
CA HIS A 14 -17.58 -23.94 -2.30
C HIS A 14 -18.79 -23.20 -2.90
N SER A 15 -19.37 -22.26 -2.16
CA SER A 15 -20.56 -21.51 -2.62
C SER A 15 -20.28 -20.56 -3.78
N MET A 16 -19.10 -19.95 -3.82
CA MET A 16 -18.75 -18.94 -4.81
C MET A 16 -17.82 -19.45 -5.92
N ALA A 17 -17.42 -20.73 -5.89
CA ALA A 17 -16.45 -21.34 -6.81
C ALA A 17 -15.13 -20.55 -6.91
N ILE A 18 -14.64 -20.03 -5.78
CA ILE A 18 -13.39 -19.26 -5.69
C ILE A 18 -12.28 -20.16 -5.16
N GLY A 19 -11.08 -20.04 -5.72
CA GLY A 19 -9.90 -20.77 -5.23
C GLY A 19 -9.48 -20.35 -3.82
N GLU A 20 -9.24 -21.34 -2.96
CA GLU A 20 -8.91 -21.13 -1.54
C GLU A 20 -7.69 -20.24 -1.31
N THR A 21 -6.66 -20.39 -2.14
CA THR A 21 -5.42 -19.58 -2.05
C THR A 21 -5.71 -18.08 -2.24
N ALA A 22 -6.63 -17.73 -3.15
CA ALA A 22 -6.99 -16.34 -3.40
C ALA A 22 -7.72 -15.74 -2.18
N VAL A 23 -8.69 -16.47 -1.63
CA VAL A 23 -9.45 -16.05 -0.45
C VAL A 23 -8.52 -15.85 0.76
N ARG A 24 -7.61 -16.80 1.00
CA ARG A 24 -6.63 -16.68 2.10
C ARG A 24 -5.73 -15.46 1.93
N ARG A 25 -5.28 -15.17 0.71
CA ARG A 25 -4.44 -13.99 0.42
C ARG A 25 -5.21 -12.68 0.65
N TRP A 26 -6.47 -12.61 0.21
CA TRP A 26 -7.30 -11.43 0.45
C TRP A 26 -7.62 -11.23 1.93
N LEU A 27 -7.84 -12.29 2.69
CA LEU A 27 -8.04 -12.21 4.14
C LEU A 27 -6.79 -11.70 4.85
N ALA A 28 -5.61 -12.22 4.50
CA ALA A 28 -4.35 -11.75 5.06
C ALA A 28 -4.11 -10.27 4.74
N GLN A 29 -4.46 -9.85 3.51
CA GLN A 29 -4.41 -8.45 3.14
C GLN A 29 -5.39 -7.63 3.97
N TYR A 30 -6.67 -8.00 4.04
CA TYR A 30 -7.68 -7.30 4.82
C TYR A 30 -7.31 -7.16 6.30
N ASP A 31 -6.76 -8.21 6.92
CA ASP A 31 -6.33 -8.18 8.32
C ASP A 31 -5.13 -7.23 8.53
N ALA A 32 -4.19 -7.15 7.58
CA ALA A 32 -3.09 -6.17 7.61
C ALA A 32 -3.63 -4.74 7.43
N GLU A 33 -4.62 -4.58 6.55
CA GLU A 33 -5.21 -3.27 6.29
C GLU A 33 -5.99 -2.72 7.49
N LEU A 34 -6.72 -3.57 8.22
CA LEU A 34 -7.38 -3.20 9.48
C LEU A 34 -6.40 -2.72 10.56
N LYS A 35 -5.14 -3.15 10.50
CA LYS A 35 -4.07 -2.72 11.42
C LYS A 35 -3.33 -1.47 10.92
N GLY A 36 -3.73 -0.92 9.78
CA GLY A 36 -3.02 0.19 9.13
C GLY A 36 -1.68 -0.21 8.52
N GLU A 37 -1.41 -1.51 8.38
CA GLU A 37 -0.18 -2.02 7.76
C GLU A 37 -0.30 -2.03 6.24
N LYS A 38 0.85 -2.00 5.55
CA LYS A 38 0.90 -2.14 4.10
C LYS A 38 0.53 -3.58 3.74
N GLY A 39 -0.65 -3.78 3.18
CA GLY A 39 -1.07 -5.06 2.63
C GLY A 39 -0.12 -5.56 1.52
N ILE A 40 -0.06 -6.88 1.33
CA ILE A 40 0.83 -7.57 0.35
C ILE A 40 0.37 -7.32 -1.12
N GLY A 41 -0.73 -6.59 -1.33
CA GLY A 41 -1.39 -6.44 -2.62
C GLY A 41 -1.83 -5.01 -2.92
N ARG A 42 -2.81 -4.87 -3.82
CA ARG A 42 -3.39 -3.58 -4.18
C ARG A 42 -4.33 -3.13 -3.05
N PRO A 43 -4.14 -1.95 -2.44
CA PRO A 43 -4.93 -1.53 -1.30
C PRO A 43 -6.43 -1.60 -1.61
N LEU A 44 -7.18 -2.34 -0.77
CA LEU A 44 -8.61 -2.55 -0.98
C LEU A 44 -9.41 -1.29 -0.64
N THR A 45 -8.96 -0.48 0.34
CA THR A 45 -9.68 0.71 0.76
C THR A 45 -9.23 1.99 0.04
N PRO A 46 -10.15 2.94 -0.26
CA PRO A 46 -9.81 4.23 -0.86
C PRO A 46 -8.82 5.05 -0.01
N GLU A 47 -8.94 4.96 1.31
CA GLU A 47 -8.04 5.64 2.25
C GLU A 47 -6.60 5.15 2.09
N GLN A 48 -6.39 3.84 1.99
CA GLN A 48 -5.04 3.31 1.78
C GLN A 48 -4.48 3.56 0.40
N GLN A 49 -5.34 3.57 -0.63
CA GLN A 49 -4.95 4.05 -1.96
C GLN A 49 -4.42 5.48 -1.87
N ARG A 50 -5.11 6.34 -1.10
CA ARG A 50 -4.68 7.72 -0.87
C ARG A 50 -3.38 7.81 -0.07
N ILE A 51 -3.23 7.03 1.00
CA ILE A 51 -1.99 6.97 1.79
C ILE A 51 -0.82 6.59 0.90
N ARG A 52 -0.96 5.54 0.08
CA ARG A 52 0.10 5.09 -0.84
C ARG A 52 0.46 6.15 -1.88
N GLN A 53 -0.54 6.80 -2.48
CA GLN A 53 -0.30 7.90 -3.41
C GLN A 53 0.49 9.03 -2.75
N LEU A 54 0.11 9.42 -1.54
CA LEU A 54 0.79 10.46 -0.77
C LEU A 54 2.21 10.05 -0.40
N GLU A 55 2.45 8.80 -0.01
CA GLU A 55 3.79 8.30 0.27
C GLU A 55 4.69 8.32 -0.98
N GLU A 56 4.15 7.91 -2.13
CA GLU A 56 4.88 7.94 -3.41
C GLU A 56 5.20 9.38 -3.84
N GLU A 57 4.25 10.31 -3.69
CA GLU A 57 4.45 11.73 -3.96
C GLU A 57 5.48 12.35 -3.01
N ASN A 58 5.37 12.07 -1.70
CA ASN A 58 6.31 12.57 -0.71
C ASN A 58 7.74 12.09 -0.96
N ARG A 59 7.90 10.84 -1.41
CA ARG A 59 9.20 10.29 -1.80
C ARG A 59 9.79 11.06 -2.99
N ARG A 60 9.00 11.28 -4.06
CA ARG A 60 9.45 12.06 -5.22
C ARG A 60 9.86 13.48 -4.84
N LEU A 61 9.03 14.17 -4.05
CA LEU A 61 9.32 15.52 -3.59
C LEU A 61 10.63 15.60 -2.77
N LYS A 62 10.91 14.59 -1.95
CA LYS A 62 12.17 14.50 -1.20
C LYS A 62 13.37 14.29 -2.12
N GLU A 63 13.23 13.46 -3.14
CA GLU A 63 14.28 13.24 -4.15
C GLU A 63 14.56 14.52 -4.93
N ASP A 64 13.52 15.21 -5.41
CA ASP A 64 13.65 16.49 -6.13
C ASP A 64 14.30 17.55 -5.24
N ASN A 65 13.88 17.65 -3.98
CA ASN A 65 14.47 18.59 -3.02
C ASN A 65 15.96 18.28 -2.77
N LEU A 66 16.34 17.01 -2.73
CA LEU A 66 17.73 16.59 -2.58
C LEU A 66 18.56 16.99 -3.81
N ILE A 67 18.04 16.83 -5.02
CA ILE A 67 18.72 17.24 -6.26
C ILE A 67 18.91 18.76 -6.28
N LEU A 68 17.86 19.52 -5.96
CA LEU A 68 17.92 20.98 -5.91
C LEU A 68 18.95 21.46 -4.89
N LYS A 69 18.97 20.87 -3.69
CA LYS A 69 19.98 21.19 -2.66
C LYS A 69 21.41 20.94 -3.15
N LYS A 70 21.65 19.81 -3.83
CA LYS A 70 22.96 19.49 -4.39
C LYS A 70 23.36 20.48 -5.48
N ALA A 71 22.45 20.83 -6.38
CA ALA A 71 22.69 21.82 -7.43
C ALA A 71 23.01 23.20 -6.83
N SER A 72 22.21 23.68 -5.88
CA SER A 72 22.46 24.96 -5.20
C SER A 72 23.82 24.97 -4.48
N ALA A 73 24.19 23.88 -3.82
CA ALA A 73 25.51 23.76 -3.17
C ALA A 73 26.67 23.76 -4.18
N PHE A 74 26.50 23.12 -5.33
CA PHE A 74 27.48 23.14 -6.41
C PHE A 74 27.71 24.56 -6.93
N PHE A 75 26.63 25.27 -7.31
CA PHE A 75 26.74 26.63 -7.84
C PHE A 75 27.29 27.62 -6.81
N ALA A 76 26.89 27.49 -5.54
CA ALA A 76 27.45 28.33 -4.46
C ALA A 76 28.96 28.14 -4.26
N ARG A 77 29.50 26.97 -4.64
CA ARG A 77 30.95 26.69 -4.59
C ARG A 77 31.70 27.22 -5.81
N GLU A 78 31.11 27.14 -7.01
CA GLU A 78 31.70 27.64 -8.25
C GLU A 78 31.69 29.18 -8.37
N LEU A 79 30.75 29.85 -7.71
CA LEU A 79 30.65 31.32 -7.69
C LEU A 79 31.56 32.00 -6.66
N LYS A 80 32.41 31.25 -5.98
CA LYS A 80 33.30 31.72 -4.91
C LYS A 80 34.76 31.58 -5.33
#